data_AF-A0A3Q0DL01-F1
#
_entry.id   AF-A0A3Q0DL01-F1
#
_cell.length_a   1.000
_cell.length_b   1.000
_cell.length_c   1.000
_cell.angle_alpha   90.00
_cell.angle_beta   90.00
_cell.angle_gamma   90.00
#
_symmetry.space_group_name_H-M   'P 1'
#
loop_
_entity.id
_entity.type
_entity.pdbx_description
1 polymer ?
#
loop_
_entity_poly.entity_id
_entity_poly.type
_entity_poly.pdbx_seq_one_letter_code
_entity_poly.pdbx_strand_id
1 'polypeptide(L)'
;MPASTLMHILLRNDFKLVINKIAHDVQCPKEGKSLGKSSNEDTAEMKNVKSLVHRLFTVLHLEESQKKREHHLLAKIDHLKEQLQPLEQVKARIEAHSEAKTYGLLWAGLALLSVQGGALAWLTWWVYSWDIMEPVTYFITFANSMVFFAYFLVTRQDYTYSAVKSRQFLQFFHKKSKQQHFDVEQYNKLKQDLAKVTASLEQARCSLSLRIQVEELSGKN
;
A
#
# COMPACT_ATOMS: atom_id res chain seq x y z
N MET A 1 -46.10 -3.26 18.82
CA MET A 1 -44.70 -3.29 19.28
C MET A 1 -43.79 -3.02 18.09
N PRO A 2 -42.73 -2.19 18.22
CA PRO A 2 -41.78 -1.96 17.14
C PRO A 2 -40.98 -3.23 16.81
N ALA A 3 -40.59 -3.42 15.55
CA ALA A 3 -39.92 -4.64 15.07
C ALA A 3 -38.54 -4.90 15.73
N SER A 4 -37.98 -3.92 16.42
CA SER A 4 -36.67 -4.01 17.09
C SER A 4 -36.76 -4.26 18.60
N THR A 5 -37.94 -4.63 19.13
CA THR A 5 -38.06 -4.97 20.56
C THR A 5 -37.28 -6.26 20.85
N LEU A 6 -36.32 -6.16 21.78
CA LEU A 6 -35.53 -7.31 22.25
C LEU A 6 -36.44 -8.40 22.83
N MET A 7 -36.17 -9.65 22.46
CA MET A 7 -37.00 -10.81 22.84
C MET A 7 -37.16 -10.95 24.36
N HIS A 8 -36.11 -10.67 25.13
CA HIS A 8 -36.15 -10.70 26.60
C HIS A 8 -37.12 -9.66 27.21
N ILE A 9 -37.34 -8.52 26.56
CA ILE A 9 -38.31 -7.50 27.01
C ILE A 9 -39.74 -7.96 26.68
N LEU A 10 -39.90 -8.60 25.52
CA LEU A 10 -41.18 -9.12 25.06
C LEU A 10 -41.68 -10.28 25.93
N LEU A 11 -40.77 -11.15 26.39
CA LEU A 11 -41.07 -12.30 27.26
C LEU A 11 -41.32 -11.93 28.73
N ARG A 12 -41.13 -10.67 29.14
CA ARG A 12 -41.46 -10.23 30.52
C ARG A 12 -42.95 -10.04 30.77
N ASN A 13 -43.73 -9.81 29.72
CA ASN A 13 -45.16 -9.58 29.81
C ASN A 13 -45.91 -10.61 28.96
N ASP A 14 -47.17 -10.85 29.30
CA ASP A 14 -48.07 -11.63 28.45
C ASP A 14 -48.36 -10.83 27.18
N PHE A 15 -48.34 -11.49 26.02
CA PHE A 15 -48.53 -10.83 24.73
C PHE A 15 -49.41 -11.65 23.80
N LYS A 16 -50.11 -10.95 22.90
CA LYS A 16 -50.95 -11.58 21.87
C LYS A 16 -50.16 -11.76 20.58
N LEU A 17 -50.05 -13.00 20.14
CA LEU A 17 -49.43 -13.37 18.87
C LEU A 17 -50.52 -13.57 17.81
N VAL A 18 -50.51 -12.75 16.75
CA VAL A 18 -51.48 -12.86 15.66
C VAL A 18 -50.83 -13.57 14.47
N ILE A 19 -51.28 -14.77 14.16
CA ILE A 19 -50.84 -15.55 12.98
C ILE A 19 -52.06 -15.75 12.08
N ASN A 20 -51.97 -15.39 10.80
CA ASN A 20 -53.04 -15.58 9.80
C ASN A 20 -54.43 -15.10 10.27
N LYS A 21 -54.48 -13.92 10.93
CA LYS A 21 -55.70 -13.30 11.50
C LYS A 21 -56.30 -14.00 12.73
N ILE A 22 -55.65 -15.02 13.28
CA ILE A 22 -56.02 -15.67 14.54
C ILE A 22 -55.14 -15.12 15.66
N ALA A 23 -55.76 -14.62 16.74
CA ALA A 23 -55.05 -14.09 17.90
C ALA A 23 -54.87 -15.17 18.98
N HIS A 24 -53.62 -15.50 19.30
CA HIS A 24 -53.24 -16.42 20.38
C HIS A 24 -52.73 -15.62 21.57
N ASP A 25 -53.26 -15.90 22.76
CA ASP A 25 -52.80 -15.29 24.01
C ASP A 25 -51.65 -16.13 24.58
N VAL A 26 -50.43 -15.58 24.55
CA VAL A 26 -49.24 -16.26 25.01
C VAL A 26 -48.94 -15.79 26.43
N GLN A 27 -49.14 -16.68 27.40
CA GLN A 27 -48.75 -16.45 28.78
C GLN A 27 -47.28 -16.80 28.96
N CYS A 28 -46.49 -15.79 29.34
CA CYS A 28 -45.06 -15.97 29.56
C CYS A 28 -44.81 -16.48 30.99
N PRO A 29 -43.99 -17.53 31.17
CA PRO A 29 -43.60 -17.97 32.51
C PRO A 29 -42.89 -16.82 33.25
N LYS A 30 -43.49 -16.32 34.34
CA LYS A 30 -42.85 -15.30 35.18
C LYS A 30 -41.64 -15.94 35.85
N GLU A 31 -40.45 -15.56 35.41
CA GLU A 31 -39.11 -16.03 35.83
C GLU A 31 -38.81 -15.91 37.34
N GLY A 32 -39.79 -15.63 38.20
CA GLY A 32 -39.60 -15.38 39.63
C GLY A 32 -39.95 -16.52 40.59
N LYS A 33 -40.49 -17.69 40.16
CA LYS A 33 -41.01 -18.68 41.12
C LYS A 33 -40.74 -20.17 40.84
N SER A 34 -39.88 -20.53 39.90
CA SER A 34 -39.47 -21.93 39.74
C SER A 34 -37.98 -22.06 39.42
N LEU A 35 -37.17 -21.65 40.40
CA LEU A 35 -35.88 -22.28 40.60
C LEU A 35 -35.75 -22.41 42.11
N GLY A 36 -35.65 -23.64 42.60
CA GLY A 36 -35.52 -23.93 44.02
C GLY A 36 -34.40 -23.12 44.66
N LYS A 37 -34.46 -22.97 45.98
CA LYS A 37 -33.35 -22.52 46.82
C LYS A 37 -32.08 -23.34 46.51
N SER A 38 -31.34 -23.01 45.46
CA SER A 38 -29.91 -23.29 45.38
C SER A 38 -29.23 -22.11 46.04
N SER A 39 -28.31 -22.40 46.94
CA SER A 39 -27.55 -21.43 47.71
C SER A 39 -27.06 -20.29 46.82
N ASN A 40 -27.08 -19.04 47.31
CA ASN A 40 -26.50 -17.89 46.59
C ASN A 40 -25.04 -18.17 46.16
N GLU A 41 -24.35 -19.06 46.88
CA GLU A 41 -23.00 -19.56 46.63
C GLU A 41 -22.89 -20.39 45.33
N ASP A 42 -23.75 -21.39 45.13
CA ASP A 42 -23.76 -22.24 43.92
C ASP A 42 -24.04 -21.43 42.65
N THR A 43 -24.88 -20.40 42.76
CA THR A 43 -25.15 -19.49 41.63
C THR A 43 -23.99 -18.55 41.33
N ALA A 44 -23.14 -18.23 42.31
CA ALA A 44 -21.95 -17.42 42.12
C ALA A 44 -20.82 -18.23 41.46
N GLU A 45 -20.61 -19.47 41.90
CA GLU A 45 -19.64 -20.38 41.29
C GLU A 45 -19.99 -20.70 39.82
N MET A 46 -21.25 -21.03 39.54
CA MET A 46 -21.73 -21.28 38.17
C MET A 46 -21.56 -20.06 37.26
N LYS A 47 -21.73 -18.84 37.77
CA LYS A 47 -21.49 -17.60 37.02
C LYS A 47 -20.00 -17.42 36.69
N ASN A 48 -19.11 -17.80 37.62
CA ASN A 48 -17.67 -17.71 37.44
C ASN A 48 -17.16 -18.76 36.43
N VAL A 49 -17.68 -19.99 36.48
CA VAL A 49 -17.37 -21.01 35.47
C VAL A 49 -17.87 -20.56 34.08
N LYS A 50 -19.08 -19.98 33.99
CA LYS A 50 -19.59 -19.42 32.74
C LYS A 50 -18.73 -18.27 32.21
N SER A 51 -18.23 -17.39 33.08
CA SER A 51 -17.37 -16.28 32.66
C SER A 51 -16.01 -16.78 32.15
N LEU A 52 -15.42 -17.78 32.81
CA LEU A 52 -14.16 -18.41 32.38
C LEU A 52 -14.31 -19.13 31.05
N VAL A 53 -15.38 -19.92 30.88
CA VAL A 53 -15.67 -20.61 29.60
C VAL A 53 -15.92 -19.58 28.50
N HIS A 54 -16.67 -18.52 28.78
CA HIS A 54 -16.90 -17.45 27.80
C HIS A 54 -15.58 -16.76 27.44
N ARG A 55 -14.71 -16.46 28.41
CA ARG A 55 -13.41 -15.82 28.17
C ARG A 55 -12.52 -16.72 27.29
N LEU A 56 -12.42 -18.00 27.62
CA LEU A 56 -11.62 -18.96 26.84
C LEU A 56 -12.19 -19.16 25.43
N PHE A 57 -13.51 -19.28 25.31
CA PHE A 57 -14.21 -19.34 24.02
C PHE A 57 -13.96 -18.08 23.18
N THR A 58 -13.96 -16.90 23.82
CA THR A 58 -13.68 -15.62 23.15
C THR A 58 -12.24 -15.58 22.66
N VAL A 59 -11.27 -16.00 23.46
CA VAL A 59 -9.85 -16.02 23.07
C VAL A 59 -9.62 -16.98 21.89
N LEU A 60 -10.12 -18.22 21.99
CA LEU A 60 -9.95 -19.23 20.94
C LEU A 60 -10.65 -18.86 19.63
N HIS A 61 -11.90 -18.38 19.66
CA HIS A 61 -12.61 -17.95 18.45
C HIS A 61 -12.06 -16.64 17.87
N LEU A 62 -11.51 -15.77 18.71
CA LEU A 62 -10.88 -14.54 18.25
C LEU A 62 -9.60 -14.87 17.47
N GLU A 63 -8.72 -15.73 17.95
CA GLU A 63 -7.50 -16.09 17.22
C GLU A 63 -7.80 -16.70 15.84
N GLU A 64 -8.72 -17.67 15.75
CA GLU A 64 -9.08 -18.27 14.46
C GLU A 64 -9.69 -17.24 13.49
N SER A 65 -10.55 -16.35 14.02
CA SER A 65 -11.18 -15.31 13.21
C SER A 65 -10.17 -14.26 12.75
N GLN A 66 -9.21 -13.90 13.60
CA GLN A 66 -8.14 -12.95 13.30
C GLN A 66 -7.21 -13.51 12.24
N LYS A 67 -6.78 -14.78 12.38
CA LYS A 67 -5.91 -15.45 11.41
C LYS A 67 -6.58 -15.54 10.03
N LYS A 68 -7.88 -15.90 9.97
CA LYS A 68 -8.65 -15.89 8.73
C LYS A 68 -8.73 -14.49 8.11
N ARG A 69 -8.92 -13.46 8.94
CA ARG A 69 -9.02 -12.06 8.50
C ARG A 69 -7.68 -11.55 7.97
N GLU A 70 -6.58 -11.86 8.65
CA GLU A 70 -5.22 -11.51 8.24
C GLU A 70 -4.85 -12.19 6.93
N HIS A 71 -5.11 -13.50 6.78
CA HIS A 71 -4.90 -14.21 5.52
C HIS A 71 -5.72 -13.61 4.37
N HIS A 72 -6.97 -13.23 4.62
CA HIS A 72 -7.81 -12.60 3.60
C HIS A 72 -7.30 -11.21 3.20
N LEU A 73 -6.81 -10.43 4.16
CA LEU A 73 -6.20 -9.12 3.91
C LEU A 73 -4.88 -9.26 3.14
N LEU A 74 -4.04 -10.22 3.49
CA LEU A 74 -2.79 -10.55 2.78
C LEU A 74 -3.06 -11.02 1.36
N ALA A 75 -3.99 -11.96 1.15
CA ALA A 75 -4.36 -12.42 -0.18
C ALA A 75 -4.89 -11.30 -1.08
N LYS A 76 -5.62 -10.34 -0.49
CA LYS A 76 -6.02 -9.11 -1.20
C LYS A 76 -4.82 -8.24 -1.55
N ILE A 77 -3.89 -8.03 -0.63
CA ILE A 77 -2.66 -7.25 -0.89
C ILE A 77 -1.87 -7.90 -2.04
N ASP A 78 -1.68 -9.22 -2.01
CA ASP A 78 -0.92 -9.95 -3.03
C ASP A 78 -1.58 -9.84 -4.40
N HIS A 79 -2.89 -10.07 -4.49
CA HIS A 79 -3.64 -9.89 -5.74
C HIS A 79 -3.58 -8.45 -6.27
N LEU A 80 -3.68 -7.46 -5.38
CA LEU A 80 -3.57 -6.04 -5.73
C LEU A 80 -2.15 -5.67 -6.20
N LYS A 81 -1.13 -6.29 -5.60
CA LYS A 81 0.28 -6.09 -5.95
C LYS A 81 0.63 -6.74 -7.29
N GLU A 82 0.08 -7.92 -7.58
CA GLU A 82 0.25 -8.63 -8.85
C GLU A 82 -0.30 -7.81 -10.03
N GLN A 83 -1.44 -7.12 -9.83
CA GLN A 83 -1.98 -6.18 -10.82
C GLN A 83 -1.14 -4.90 -10.97
N LEU A 84 -0.36 -4.52 -9.94
CA LEU A 84 0.55 -3.37 -9.97
C LEU A 84 1.90 -3.67 -10.65
N GLN A 85 2.33 -4.93 -10.61
CA GLN A 85 3.60 -5.41 -11.15
C GLN A 85 3.89 -5.00 -12.62
N PRO A 86 2.95 -5.08 -13.58
CA PRO A 86 3.23 -4.67 -14.96
C PRO A 86 3.53 -3.16 -15.08
N LEU A 87 2.99 -2.32 -14.19
CA LEU A 87 3.33 -0.89 -14.18
C LEU A 87 4.73 -0.64 -13.62
N GLU A 88 5.10 -1.34 -12.55
CA GLU A 88 6.44 -1.23 -11.97
C GLU A 88 7.51 -1.67 -12.97
N GLN A 89 7.24 -2.70 -13.76
CA GLN A 89 8.16 -3.17 -14.79
C GLN A 89 8.37 -2.14 -15.90
N VAL A 90 7.32 -1.42 -16.30
CA VAL A 90 7.44 -0.32 -17.26
C VAL A 90 8.21 0.86 -16.66
N LYS A 91 7.99 1.20 -15.39
CA LYS A 91 8.77 2.23 -14.69
C LYS A 91 10.26 1.87 -14.66
N ALA A 92 10.59 0.65 -14.24
CA ALA A 92 11.96 0.16 -14.17
C ALA A 92 12.65 0.18 -15.55
N ARG A 93 11.92 -0.15 -16.63
CA ARG A 93 12.45 -0.07 -18.00
C ARG A 93 12.78 1.36 -18.42
N ILE A 94 11.98 2.33 -18.00
CA ILE A 94 12.18 3.75 -18.31
C ILE A 94 13.35 4.33 -17.52
N GLU A 95 13.57 3.83 -16.29
CA GLU A 95 14.65 4.22 -15.38
C GLU A 95 16.00 3.64 -15.84
N ALA A 96 16.04 2.34 -16.14
CA ALA A 96 17.22 1.67 -16.69
C ALA A 96 17.68 2.27 -18.03
N HIS A 97 16.74 2.71 -18.86
CA HIS A 97 17.07 3.35 -20.14
C HIS A 97 17.64 4.77 -19.97
N SER A 98 17.32 5.48 -18.87
CA SER A 98 17.95 6.76 -18.55
C SER A 98 19.40 6.56 -18.13
N GLU A 99 19.67 5.60 -17.24
CA GLU A 99 21.01 5.39 -16.67
C GLU A 99 22.02 4.95 -17.74
N ALA A 100 21.63 4.00 -18.60
CA ALA A 100 22.52 3.50 -19.66
C ALA A 100 22.92 4.59 -20.68
N LYS A 101 22.02 5.55 -20.95
CA LYS A 101 22.29 6.65 -21.88
C LYS A 101 23.30 7.65 -21.32
N THR A 102 23.20 7.96 -20.02
CA THR A 102 24.12 8.88 -19.35
C THR A 102 25.56 8.38 -19.41
N TYR A 103 25.78 7.10 -19.13
CA TYR A 103 27.11 6.51 -19.24
C TYR A 103 27.62 6.47 -20.69
N GLY A 104 26.78 6.10 -21.65
CA GLY A 104 27.17 6.07 -23.06
C GLY A 104 27.61 7.45 -23.60
N LEU A 105 26.89 8.51 -23.24
CA LEU A 105 27.22 9.89 -23.62
C LEU A 105 28.51 10.38 -22.97
N LEU A 106 28.73 10.07 -21.68
CA LEU A 106 29.97 10.41 -20.98
C LEU A 106 31.19 9.73 -21.60
N TRP A 107 31.09 8.43 -21.92
CA TRP A 107 32.16 7.69 -22.60
C TRP A 107 32.40 8.19 -24.03
N ALA A 108 31.36 8.55 -24.76
CA ALA A 108 31.49 9.16 -26.09
C ALA A 108 32.18 10.53 -26.04
N GLY A 109 31.84 11.37 -25.05
CA GLY A 109 32.51 12.65 -24.83
C GLY A 109 34.00 12.48 -24.48
N LEU A 110 34.32 11.49 -23.63
CA LEU A 110 35.71 11.17 -23.28
C LEU A 110 36.52 10.68 -24.48
N ALA A 111 35.93 9.82 -25.33
CA ALA A 111 36.55 9.37 -26.56
C ALA A 111 36.79 10.52 -27.55
N LEU A 112 35.80 11.41 -27.72
CA LEU A 112 35.93 12.58 -28.60
C LEU A 112 37.05 13.51 -28.13
N LEU A 113 37.12 13.82 -26.84
CA LEU A 113 38.19 14.66 -26.27
C LEU A 113 39.57 14.02 -26.44
N SER A 114 39.67 12.70 -26.30
CA SER A 114 40.93 11.96 -26.53
C SER A 114 41.38 12.04 -27.99
N VAL A 115 40.47 11.82 -28.95
CA VAL A 115 40.76 11.94 -30.39
C VAL A 115 41.12 13.39 -30.75
N GLN A 116 40.40 14.37 -30.20
CA GLN A 116 40.68 15.79 -30.42
C GLN A 116 42.07 16.18 -29.93
N GLY A 117 42.46 15.76 -28.72
CA GLY A 117 43.79 16.00 -28.18
C GLY A 117 44.88 15.33 -29.01
N GLY A 118 44.66 14.08 -29.45
CA GLY A 118 45.58 13.35 -30.32
C GLY A 118 45.75 13.97 -31.71
N ALA A 119 44.65 14.41 -32.32
CA ALA A 119 44.67 15.10 -33.61
C ALA A 119 45.43 16.42 -33.53
N LEU A 120 45.18 17.22 -32.50
CA LEU A 120 45.92 18.47 -32.26
C LEU A 120 47.41 18.19 -32.05
N ALA A 121 47.76 17.20 -31.21
CA ALA A 121 49.16 16.82 -30.98
C ALA A 121 49.87 16.37 -32.27
N TRP A 122 49.20 15.56 -33.10
CA TRP A 122 49.74 15.13 -34.39
C TRP A 122 49.91 16.28 -35.39
N LEU A 123 48.91 17.16 -35.52
CA LEU A 123 48.98 18.35 -36.37
C LEU A 123 50.09 19.32 -35.93
N THR A 124 50.27 19.53 -34.62
CA THR A 124 51.31 20.41 -34.08
C THR A 124 52.73 19.88 -34.27
N TRP A 125 52.91 18.56 -34.41
CA TRP A 125 54.23 17.96 -34.55
C TRP A 125 54.64 17.72 -36.01
N TRP A 126 53.67 17.42 -36.89
CA TRP A 126 53.97 16.97 -38.26
C TRP A 126 53.66 18.00 -39.36
N VAL A 127 52.64 18.86 -39.22
CA VAL A 127 52.08 19.58 -40.39
C VAL A 127 52.08 21.11 -40.27
N TYR A 128 51.86 21.69 -39.09
CA TYR A 128 51.69 23.15 -38.95
C TYR A 128 52.45 23.73 -37.75
N SER A 129 53.24 24.79 -37.98
CA SER A 129 53.81 25.63 -36.93
C SER A 129 52.69 26.22 -36.04
N TRP A 130 52.98 26.37 -34.75
CA TRP A 130 52.06 26.79 -33.69
C TRP A 130 51.23 28.06 -34.00
N ASP A 131 51.73 28.94 -34.87
CA ASP A 131 51.12 30.19 -35.32
C ASP A 131 49.76 30.01 -36.05
N ILE A 132 49.56 28.91 -36.80
CA ILE A 132 48.26 28.61 -37.43
C ILE A 132 47.27 27.96 -36.45
N MET A 133 47.76 27.34 -35.37
CA MET A 133 46.92 26.58 -34.43
C MET A 133 46.21 27.46 -33.40
N GLU A 134 46.67 28.70 -33.22
CA GLU A 134 46.09 29.68 -32.31
C GLU A 134 44.59 29.90 -32.56
N PRO A 135 44.13 30.33 -33.77
CA PRO A 135 42.70 30.53 -34.02
C PRO A 135 41.89 29.22 -33.97
N VAL A 136 42.47 28.11 -34.43
CA VAL A 136 41.80 26.79 -34.47
C VAL A 136 41.51 26.28 -33.07
N THR A 137 42.45 26.43 -32.14
CA THR A 137 42.31 26.01 -30.75
C THR A 137 41.27 26.86 -30.02
N TYR A 138 41.18 28.16 -30.34
CA TYR A 138 40.13 29.04 -29.80
C TYR A 138 38.73 28.58 -30.22
N PHE A 139 38.50 28.29 -31.51
CA PHE A 139 37.20 27.79 -31.97
C PHE A 139 36.83 26.45 -31.35
N ILE A 140 37.78 25.54 -31.23
CA ILE A 140 37.58 24.23 -30.60
C ILE A 140 37.24 24.38 -29.11
N THR A 141 37.93 25.25 -28.39
CA THR A 141 37.66 25.50 -26.96
C THR A 141 36.28 26.10 -26.77
N PHE A 142 35.89 27.05 -27.62
CA PHE A 142 34.55 27.63 -27.62
C PHE A 142 33.47 26.58 -27.94
N ALA A 143 33.69 25.74 -28.95
CA ALA A 143 32.78 24.65 -29.30
C ALA A 143 32.63 23.64 -28.16
N ASN A 144 33.73 23.23 -27.51
CA ASN A 144 33.69 22.34 -26.35
C ASN A 144 32.94 22.96 -25.17
N SER A 145 33.13 24.26 -24.92
CA SER A 145 32.37 24.99 -23.91
C SER A 145 30.87 25.02 -24.23
N MET A 146 30.50 25.25 -25.50
CA MET A 146 29.11 25.23 -25.94
C MET A 146 28.48 23.84 -25.80
N VAL A 147 29.20 22.77 -26.15
CA VAL A 147 28.77 21.38 -25.95
C VAL A 147 28.64 21.05 -24.47
N PHE A 148 29.58 21.48 -23.62
CA PHE A 148 29.51 21.28 -22.18
C PHE A 148 28.32 22.01 -21.55
N PHE A 149 28.04 23.24 -22.00
CA PHE A 149 26.87 23.99 -21.54
C PHE A 149 25.56 23.37 -22.03
N ALA A 150 25.50 22.93 -23.29
CA ALA A 150 24.36 22.18 -23.82
C ALA A 150 24.16 20.87 -23.05
N TYR A 151 25.23 20.15 -22.73
CA TYR A 151 25.19 18.96 -21.88
C TYR A 151 24.70 19.30 -20.47
N PHE A 152 25.15 20.38 -19.85
CA PHE A 152 24.69 20.81 -18.54
C PHE A 152 23.20 21.15 -18.54
N LEU A 153 22.72 21.86 -19.58
CA LEU A 153 21.30 22.14 -19.77
C LEU A 153 20.49 20.87 -19.97
N VAL A 154 20.95 19.95 -20.83
CA VAL A 154 20.28 18.66 -21.08
C VAL A 154 20.29 17.80 -19.83
N THR A 155 21.38 17.71 -19.09
CA THR A 155 21.49 16.90 -17.85
C THR A 155 20.60 17.45 -16.74
N ARG A 156 20.55 18.77 -16.56
CA ARG A 156 19.59 19.44 -15.65
C ARG A 156 18.16 19.20 -16.09
N GLN A 157 17.93 19.21 -17.41
CA GLN A 157 16.64 18.91 -17.98
C GLN A 157 16.29 17.44 -17.83
N ASP A 158 17.20 16.47 -17.96
CA ASP A 158 16.98 15.04 -17.76
C ASP A 158 16.68 14.71 -16.30
N TYR A 159 17.32 15.42 -15.36
CA TYR A 159 16.98 15.32 -13.93
C TYR A 159 15.57 15.85 -13.66
N THR A 160 15.22 16.98 -14.26
CA THR A 160 13.85 17.52 -14.25
C THR A 160 12.89 16.63 -15.05
N TYR A 161 13.37 15.94 -16.08
CA TYR A 161 12.64 15.03 -16.96
C TYR A 161 12.38 13.71 -16.24
N SER A 162 13.18 13.32 -15.25
CA SER A 162 12.83 12.22 -14.34
C SER A 162 11.59 12.58 -13.50
N ALA A 163 11.54 13.81 -12.97
CA ALA A 163 10.36 14.31 -12.26
C ALA A 163 9.14 14.50 -13.19
N VAL A 164 9.34 15.04 -14.40
CA VAL A 164 8.30 15.24 -15.43
C VAL A 164 7.91 13.91 -16.10
N LYS A 165 8.80 12.90 -16.15
CA LYS A 165 8.50 11.53 -16.59
C LYS A 165 7.42 10.94 -15.72
N SER A 166 7.33 11.27 -14.43
CA SER A 166 6.20 10.88 -13.58
C SER A 166 4.87 11.39 -14.15
N ARG A 167 4.88 12.63 -14.67
CA ARG A 167 3.71 13.33 -15.21
C ARG A 167 3.38 12.88 -16.65
N GLN A 168 4.38 12.70 -17.48
CA GLN A 168 4.25 12.11 -18.82
C GLN A 168 3.91 10.62 -18.73
N PHE A 169 4.44 9.88 -17.75
CA PHE A 169 4.05 8.51 -17.44
C PHE A 169 2.59 8.50 -17.06
N LEU A 170 2.12 9.41 -16.19
CA LEU A 170 0.70 9.51 -15.87
C LEU A 170 -0.15 9.79 -17.12
N GLN A 171 0.28 10.68 -18.02
CA GLN A 171 -0.41 10.95 -19.28
C GLN A 171 -0.35 9.80 -20.28
N PHE A 172 0.78 9.11 -20.41
CA PHE A 172 0.99 7.97 -21.29
C PHE A 172 0.25 6.74 -20.75
N PHE A 173 0.21 6.60 -19.43
CA PHE A 173 -0.59 5.63 -18.69
C PHE A 173 -2.08 5.90 -18.92
N HIS A 174 -2.52 7.16 -18.86
CA HIS A 174 -3.90 7.58 -19.17
C HIS A 174 -4.26 7.38 -20.66
N LYS A 175 -3.29 7.56 -21.56
CA LYS A 175 -3.48 7.39 -23.02
C LYS A 175 -3.50 5.91 -23.42
N LYS A 176 -2.62 5.07 -22.84
CA LYS A 176 -2.65 3.61 -22.99
C LYS A 176 -3.86 2.99 -22.30
N SER A 177 -4.23 3.49 -21.13
CA SER A 177 -5.46 3.16 -20.43
C SER A 177 -6.68 3.32 -21.34
N LYS A 178 -6.81 4.47 -22.00
CA LYS A 178 -7.89 4.73 -22.96
C LYS A 178 -7.88 3.80 -24.17
N GLN A 179 -6.71 3.38 -24.65
CA GLN A 179 -6.61 2.45 -25.78
C GLN A 179 -6.87 1.00 -25.40
N GLN A 180 -6.73 0.65 -24.12
CA GLN A 180 -6.77 -0.74 -23.64
C GLN A 180 -7.89 -0.97 -22.60
N HIS A 181 -8.83 -0.02 -22.43
CA HIS A 181 -9.88 -0.04 -21.41
C HIS A 181 -9.35 -0.26 -19.98
N PHE A 182 -8.13 0.21 -19.68
CA PHE A 182 -7.52 0.01 -18.36
C PHE A 182 -7.86 1.18 -17.45
N ASP A 183 -8.75 1.02 -16.49
CA ASP A 183 -9.32 2.13 -15.75
C ASP A 183 -8.30 2.75 -14.77
N VAL A 184 -7.77 3.95 -15.07
CA VAL A 184 -6.80 4.64 -14.19
C VAL A 184 -7.42 4.95 -12.83
N GLU A 185 -8.74 5.15 -12.79
CA GLU A 185 -9.47 5.27 -11.54
C GLU A 185 -9.44 3.96 -10.75
N GLN A 186 -9.58 2.79 -11.39
CA GLN A 186 -9.36 1.52 -10.71
C GLN A 186 -7.95 1.45 -10.15
N TYR A 187 -6.91 1.84 -10.89
CA TYR A 187 -5.54 1.77 -10.39
C TYR A 187 -5.31 2.65 -9.14
N ASN A 188 -5.76 3.90 -9.17
CA ASN A 188 -5.66 4.79 -8.02
C ASN A 188 -6.50 4.28 -6.84
N LYS A 189 -7.69 3.77 -7.12
CA LYS A 189 -8.56 3.14 -6.12
C LYS A 189 -7.93 1.89 -5.54
N LEU A 190 -7.26 1.08 -6.36
CA LEU A 190 -6.51 -0.11 -5.97
C LEU A 190 -5.36 0.26 -5.04
N LYS A 191 -4.62 1.33 -5.36
CA LYS A 191 -3.52 1.82 -4.54
C LYS A 191 -4.00 2.40 -3.20
N GLN A 192 -5.11 3.13 -3.21
CA GLN A 192 -5.76 3.61 -1.99
C GLN A 192 -6.32 2.46 -1.15
N ASP A 193 -6.94 1.47 -1.79
CA ASP A 193 -7.45 0.27 -1.13
C ASP A 193 -6.31 -0.54 -0.53
N LEU A 194 -5.18 -0.68 -1.23
CA LEU A 194 -3.97 -1.33 -0.71
C LEU A 194 -3.46 -0.59 0.53
N ALA A 195 -3.30 0.73 0.46
CA ALA A 195 -2.85 1.55 1.59
C ALA A 195 -3.83 1.48 2.79
N LYS A 196 -5.14 1.42 2.52
CA LYS A 196 -6.17 1.29 3.54
C LYS A 196 -6.16 -0.11 4.18
N VAL A 197 -5.97 -1.15 3.37
CA VAL A 197 -5.91 -2.55 3.82
C VAL A 197 -4.65 -2.80 4.65
N THR A 198 -3.49 -2.27 4.24
CA THR A 198 -2.25 -2.37 5.03
C THR A 198 -2.35 -1.60 6.34
N ALA A 199 -2.89 -0.38 6.33
CA ALA A 199 -3.14 0.38 7.56
C ALA A 199 -4.12 -0.34 8.50
N SER A 200 -5.16 -0.98 7.95
CA SER A 200 -6.13 -1.76 8.74
C SER A 200 -5.49 -3.02 9.34
N LEU A 201 -4.57 -3.66 8.62
CA LEU A 201 -3.82 -4.84 9.10
C LEU A 201 -2.81 -4.45 10.20
N GLU A 202 -2.09 -3.34 10.03
CA GLU A 202 -1.23 -2.74 11.05
C GLU A 202 -2.02 -2.41 12.32
N GLN A 203 -3.17 -1.74 12.17
CA GLN A 203 -4.04 -1.40 13.30
C GLN A 203 -4.56 -2.67 14.00
N ALA A 204 -4.97 -3.69 13.25
CA ALA A 204 -5.42 -4.96 13.81
C ALA A 204 -4.31 -5.63 14.62
N ARG A 205 -3.08 -5.69 14.09
CA ARG A 205 -1.89 -6.24 14.78
C ARG A 205 -1.57 -5.47 16.07
N CYS A 206 -1.59 -4.14 16.03
CA CYS A 206 -1.39 -3.29 17.21
C CYS A 206 -2.48 -3.48 18.28
N SER A 207 -3.74 -3.61 17.88
CA SER A 207 -4.84 -3.83 18.82
C SER A 207 -4.76 -5.20 19.52
N LEU A 208 -4.24 -6.21 18.81
CA LEU A 208 -4.01 -7.56 19.34
C LEU A 208 -2.84 -7.57 20.34
N SER A 209 -1.73 -6.91 20.01
CA SER A 209 -0.56 -6.86 20.91
C SER A 209 -0.89 -6.15 22.24
N LEU A 210 -1.71 -5.09 22.20
CA LEU A 210 -2.18 -4.40 23.40
C LEU A 210 -3.11 -5.26 24.25
N ARG A 211 -4.01 -6.03 23.64
CA ARG A 211 -4.92 -6.93 24.39
C ARG A 211 -4.16 -8.04 25.11
N ILE A 212 -3.18 -8.66 24.44
CA ILE A 212 -2.36 -9.73 25.03
C ILE A 212 -1.63 -9.22 26.29
N GLN A 213 -1.06 -8.00 26.24
CA GLN A 213 -0.39 -7.39 27.39
C GLN A 213 -1.34 -7.09 28.56
N VAL A 214 -2.56 -6.63 28.30
CA VAL A 214 -3.57 -6.38 29.34
C VAL A 214 -4.01 -7.68 30.02
N GLU A 215 -4.12 -8.76 29.25
CA GLU A 215 -4.48 -10.10 29.74
C GLU A 215 -3.38 -10.68 30.66
N GLU A 216 -2.11 -10.51 30.31
CA GLU A 216 -0.95 -10.93 31.13
C GLU A 216 -0.84 -10.14 32.44
N LEU A 217 -1.09 -8.83 32.41
CA LEU A 217 -1.07 -7.99 33.61
C LEU A 217 -2.21 -8.32 34.57
N SER A 218 -3.37 -8.73 34.05
CA SER A 218 -4.52 -9.13 34.88
C SER A 218 -4.37 -10.53 35.49
N GLY A 219 -3.50 -11.40 34.95
CA GLY A 219 -3.24 -12.74 35.49
C GLY A 219 -2.16 -12.79 36.57
N LYS A 220 -1.49 -11.66 36.84
CA LYS A 220 -0.35 -11.55 37.75
C LYS A 220 -0.70 -10.87 39.10
N ASN A 221 -1.96 -10.44 39.25
CA ASN A 221 -2.56 -9.91 40.48
C ASN A 221 -3.61 -10.90 41.02
#